data_AF-A0A9E3BUI4-F1
#
_entry.id   AF-A0A9E3BUI4-F1
#
_cell.length_a   1.000
_cell.length_b   1.000
_cell.length_c   1.000
_cell.angle_alpha   90.00
_cell.angle_beta   90.00
_cell.angle_gamma   90.00
#
_symmetry.space_group_name_H-M   'P 1'
#
loop_
_entity.id
_entity.type
_entity.pdbx_description
1 polymer ?
#
loop_
_entity_poly.entity_id
_entity_poly.type
_entity_poly.pdbx_seq_one_letter_code
_entity_poly.pdbx_strand_id
1 'polypeptide(L)'
;MSSERELAGQARAWPFEEARKIVTRLGGTELSKAPAKGYVLLETGYGPSGLPHIGTFGEVARTTMVRHAFRVLTGDKVKTRLIAFSDDMDGLRKVPDNIPNKEIIEPHL
;
A
#
# COMPACT_ATOMS: atom_id res chain seq x y z
N MET A 1 9.35 -29.72 -10.57
CA MET A 1 8.36 -28.86 -9.88
C MET A 1 8.75 -27.42 -10.14
N SER A 2 7.83 -26.56 -10.57
CA SER A 2 8.12 -25.14 -10.76
C SER A 2 8.41 -24.48 -9.42
N SER A 3 9.37 -23.56 -9.39
CA SER A 3 9.71 -22.84 -8.17
C SER A 3 8.58 -21.87 -7.78
N GLU A 4 8.46 -21.53 -6.49
CA GLU A 4 7.48 -20.54 -6.00
C GLU A 4 7.57 -19.22 -6.77
N ARG A 5 8.80 -18.79 -7.11
CA ARG A 5 9.08 -17.60 -7.91
C ARG A 5 8.54 -17.69 -9.34
N GLU A 6 8.64 -18.87 -9.94
CA GLU A 6 8.16 -19.12 -11.30
C GLU A 6 6.62 -19.08 -11.35
N LEU A 7 5.97 -19.70 -10.35
CA LEU A 7 4.53 -19.64 -10.17
C LEU A 7 4.05 -18.19 -9.93
N ALA A 8 4.76 -17.45 -9.07
CA ALA A 8 4.51 -16.03 -8.83
C ALA A 8 4.66 -15.18 -10.11
N GLY A 9 5.65 -15.47 -10.94
CA GLY A 9 5.87 -14.80 -12.22
C GLY A 9 4.67 -14.90 -13.16
N GLN A 10 4.00 -16.06 -13.16
CA GLN A 10 2.85 -16.36 -14.01
C GLN A 10 1.49 -16.05 -13.35
N ALA A 11 1.48 -15.73 -12.06
CA ALA A 11 0.26 -15.49 -11.30
C ALA A 11 -0.54 -14.31 -11.89
N ARG A 12 -1.82 -14.56 -12.17
CA ARG A 12 -2.81 -13.57 -12.66
C ARG A 12 -3.51 -12.80 -11.54
N ALA A 13 -3.16 -13.06 -10.28
CA ALA A 13 -3.70 -12.28 -9.18
C ALA A 13 -3.17 -10.84 -9.27
N TRP A 14 -4.07 -9.86 -9.09
CA TRP A 14 -3.77 -8.44 -9.26
C TRP A 14 -2.52 -7.93 -8.49
N PRO A 15 -2.16 -8.42 -7.28
CA PRO A 15 -0.96 -7.91 -6.61
C PRO A 15 0.31 -8.25 -7.37
N PHE A 16 0.35 -9.39 -8.06
CA PHE A 16 1.49 -9.80 -8.88
C PHE A 16 1.54 -9.00 -10.19
N GLU A 17 0.41 -8.58 -10.74
CA GLU A 17 0.38 -7.66 -11.89
C GLU A 17 1.00 -6.31 -11.53
N GLU A 18 0.58 -5.70 -10.41
CA GLU A 18 1.15 -4.43 -9.95
C GLU A 18 2.63 -4.58 -9.55
N ALA A 19 2.98 -5.68 -8.87
CA ALA A 19 4.36 -5.95 -8.49
C ALA A 19 5.28 -6.12 -9.72
N ARG A 20 4.80 -6.77 -10.80
CA ARG A 20 5.57 -6.88 -12.06
C ARG A 20 5.86 -5.51 -12.67
N LYS A 21 4.91 -4.57 -12.64
CA LYS A 21 5.15 -3.19 -13.12
C LYS A 21 6.29 -2.52 -12.34
N ILE A 22 6.35 -2.72 -11.02
CA ILE A 22 7.44 -2.22 -10.16
C ILE A 22 8.76 -2.90 -10.54
N VAL A 23 8.78 -4.22 -10.67
CA VAL A 23 9.98 -4.99 -11.08
C VAL A 23 10.52 -4.49 -12.42
N THR A 24 9.65 -4.31 -13.42
CA THR A 24 10.02 -3.75 -14.73
C THR A 24 10.63 -2.37 -14.60
N ARG A 25 10.02 -1.47 -13.80
CA ARG A 25 10.54 -0.12 -13.57
C ARG A 25 11.92 -0.13 -12.91
N LEU A 26 12.20 -1.11 -12.06
CA LEU A 26 13.48 -1.27 -11.36
C LEU A 26 14.54 -2.04 -12.16
N GLY A 27 14.31 -2.31 -13.45
CA GLY A 27 15.30 -2.97 -14.31
C GLY A 27 15.20 -4.49 -14.32
N GLY A 28 14.00 -5.03 -14.09
CA GLY A 28 13.72 -6.46 -14.15
C GLY A 28 14.08 -7.19 -12.85
N THR A 29 14.13 -8.52 -12.92
CA THR A 29 14.41 -9.39 -11.76
C THR A 29 15.83 -9.27 -11.20
N GLU A 30 16.74 -8.63 -11.95
CA GLU A 30 18.09 -8.27 -11.51
C GLU A 30 18.15 -6.91 -10.83
N LEU A 31 17.04 -6.14 -10.83
CA LEU A 31 16.92 -4.87 -10.14
C LEU A 31 18.07 -3.89 -10.47
N SER A 32 18.50 -3.85 -11.72
CA SER A 32 19.64 -3.04 -12.17
C SER A 32 19.45 -1.53 -11.98
N LYS A 33 18.22 -1.08 -11.75
CA LYS A 33 17.85 0.31 -11.42
C LYS A 33 17.34 0.45 -9.99
N ALA A 34 17.76 -0.43 -9.09
CA ALA A 34 17.43 -0.33 -7.67
C ALA A 34 17.86 1.03 -7.10
N PRO A 35 17.07 1.65 -6.20
CA PRO A 35 17.42 2.95 -5.63
C PRO A 35 18.74 2.89 -4.85
N ALA A 36 19.59 3.93 -5.01
CA ALA A 36 20.84 4.06 -4.26
C ALA A 36 20.65 4.06 -2.73
N LYS A 37 19.46 4.48 -2.25
CA LYS A 37 19.07 4.42 -0.84
C LYS A 37 18.89 2.99 -0.28
N GLY A 38 19.02 1.96 -1.11
CA GLY A 38 19.08 0.55 -0.68
C GLY A 38 17.73 -0.11 -0.37
N TYR A 39 16.61 0.59 -0.57
CA TYR A 39 15.27 0.03 -0.40
C TYR A 39 14.25 0.64 -1.37
N VAL A 40 13.21 -0.14 -1.68
CA VAL A 40 12.00 0.33 -2.34
C VAL A 40 11.02 0.79 -1.26
N LEU A 41 10.60 2.06 -1.36
CA LEU A 41 9.61 2.64 -0.47
C LEU A 41 8.22 2.43 -1.07
N LEU A 42 7.33 1.83 -0.28
CA LEU A 42 5.91 1.78 -0.55
C LEU A 42 5.20 2.66 0.47
N GLU A 43 4.14 3.31 0.04
CA GLU A 43 3.38 4.24 0.86
C GLU A 43 1.90 3.92 0.75
N THR A 44 1.18 4.13 1.83
CA THR A 44 -0.28 4.06 1.88
C THR A 44 -0.78 5.11 2.85
N GLY A 45 -1.85 5.79 2.46
CA GLY A 45 -2.49 6.83 3.26
C GLY A 45 -3.93 6.42 3.53
N TYR A 46 -4.45 6.85 4.67
CA TYR A 46 -5.88 6.81 4.95
C TYR A 46 -6.35 8.12 5.55
N GLY A 47 -7.57 8.53 5.21
CA GLY A 47 -8.21 9.70 5.80
C GLY A 47 -8.83 9.34 7.16
N PRO A 48 -8.44 9.97 8.27
CA PRO A 48 -9.00 9.74 9.61
C PRO A 48 -10.26 10.59 9.87
N SER A 49 -11.03 10.94 8.85
CA SER A 49 -12.22 11.81 8.96
C SER A 49 -13.45 11.12 9.58
N GLY A 50 -13.32 9.85 9.94
CA GLY A 50 -14.33 9.05 10.63
C GLY A 50 -13.73 7.78 11.22
N LEU A 51 -14.57 6.99 11.90
CA LEU A 51 -14.13 5.71 12.46
C LEU A 51 -13.65 4.76 11.35
N PRO A 52 -12.45 4.15 11.48
CA PRO A 52 -11.95 3.20 10.50
C PRO A 52 -12.93 2.05 10.31
N HIS A 53 -13.24 1.73 9.05
CA HIS A 53 -14.05 0.57 8.69
C HIS A 53 -13.21 -0.37 7.82
N ILE A 54 -13.79 -1.52 7.46
CA ILE A 54 -13.10 -2.55 6.68
C ILE A 54 -12.50 -2.03 5.35
N GLY A 55 -13.05 -0.95 4.80
CA GLY A 55 -12.52 -0.27 3.61
C GLY A 55 -11.19 0.44 3.87
N THR A 56 -11.09 1.19 4.98
CA THR A 56 -9.85 1.82 5.46
C THR A 56 -8.75 0.78 5.69
N PHE A 57 -9.10 -0.35 6.32
CA PHE A 57 -8.16 -1.47 6.45
C PHE A 57 -7.76 -2.05 5.09
N GLY A 58 -8.71 -2.14 4.16
CA GLY A 58 -8.48 -2.57 2.79
C GLY A 58 -7.47 -1.69 2.04
N GLU A 59 -7.50 -0.37 2.24
CA GLU A 59 -6.52 0.56 1.65
C GLU A 59 -5.09 0.25 2.08
N VAL A 60 -4.88 0.04 3.38
CA VAL A 60 -3.57 -0.32 3.94
C VAL A 60 -3.16 -1.75 3.51
N ALA A 61 -4.11 -2.68 3.51
CA ALA A 61 -3.87 -4.08 3.17
C ALA A 61 -3.43 -4.26 1.70
N ARG A 62 -4.03 -3.50 0.76
CA ARG A 62 -3.69 -3.61 -0.68
C ARG A 62 -2.22 -3.33 -0.95
N THR A 63 -1.65 -2.27 -0.38
CA THR A 63 -0.22 -1.96 -0.52
C THR A 63 0.66 -3.08 0.06
N THR A 64 0.22 -3.68 1.17
CA THR A 64 0.92 -4.83 1.76
C THR A 64 0.89 -6.07 0.85
N MET A 65 -0.22 -6.34 0.16
CA MET A 65 -0.32 -7.44 -0.81
C MET A 65 0.64 -7.24 -1.99
N VAL A 66 0.70 -6.03 -2.55
CA VAL A 66 1.64 -5.70 -3.64
C VAL A 66 3.08 -5.79 -3.16
N ARG A 67 3.38 -5.29 -1.95
CA ARG A 67 4.71 -5.42 -1.33
C ARG A 67 5.13 -6.88 -1.21
N HIS A 68 4.23 -7.74 -0.74
CA HIS A 68 4.52 -9.17 -0.60
C HIS A 68 4.78 -9.81 -1.97
N ALA A 69 3.91 -9.59 -2.95
CA ALA A 69 4.10 -10.10 -4.31
C ALA A 69 5.43 -9.63 -4.92
N PHE A 70 5.81 -8.37 -4.71
CA PHE A 70 7.10 -7.83 -5.14
C PHE A 70 8.29 -8.55 -4.49
N ARG A 71 8.24 -8.81 -3.18
CA ARG A 71 9.28 -9.57 -2.46
C ARG A 71 9.45 -10.98 -3.02
N VAL A 72 8.34 -11.66 -3.28
CA VAL A 72 8.34 -13.01 -3.88
C VAL A 72 8.95 -13.00 -5.28
N LEU A 73 8.53 -12.05 -6.15
CA LEU A 73 9.07 -11.94 -7.53
C LEU A 73 10.56 -11.61 -7.57
N THR A 74 11.04 -10.84 -6.60
CA THR A 74 12.44 -10.39 -6.52
C THR A 74 13.32 -11.32 -5.70
N GLY A 75 12.75 -12.27 -4.96
CA GLY A 75 13.49 -13.11 -4.02
C GLY A 75 14.19 -12.29 -2.94
N ASP A 76 13.55 -11.21 -2.48
CA ASP A 76 14.09 -10.31 -1.46
C ASP A 76 15.48 -9.70 -1.77
N LYS A 77 15.88 -9.62 -3.05
CA LYS A 77 17.14 -8.99 -3.51
C LYS A 77 17.28 -7.51 -3.11
N VAL A 78 16.18 -6.83 -2.83
CA VAL A 78 16.17 -5.43 -2.34
C VAL A 78 15.28 -5.30 -1.12
N LYS A 79 15.70 -4.49 -0.15
CA LYS A 79 14.89 -4.20 1.04
C LYS A 79 13.64 -3.43 0.63
N THR A 80 12.57 -3.58 1.40
CA THR A 80 11.34 -2.82 1.23
C THR A 80 10.96 -2.14 2.54
N ARG A 81 10.46 -0.91 2.45
CA ARG A 81 9.85 -0.18 3.57
C ARG A 81 8.42 0.17 3.20
N LEU A 82 7.52 0.10 4.17
CA LEU A 82 6.15 0.57 4.06
C LEU A 82 5.97 1.73 5.02
N ILE A 83 5.53 2.88 4.53
CA ILE A 83 5.04 3.98 5.35
C ILE A 83 3.52 3.99 5.22
N ALA A 84 2.84 3.82 6.36
CA ALA A 84 1.41 4.06 6.47
C ALA A 84 1.24 5.38 7.20
N PHE A 85 0.51 6.32 6.61
CA PHE A 85 0.26 7.63 7.21
C PHE A 85 -1.23 7.92 7.29
N SER A 86 -1.59 8.71 8.30
CA SER A 86 -2.91 9.27 8.49
C SER A 86 -2.89 10.67 7.91
N ASP A 87 -3.84 11.00 7.04
CA ASP A 87 -4.00 12.36 6.52
C ASP A 87 -4.85 13.20 7.49
N ASP A 88 -4.33 13.41 8.69
CA ASP A 88 -5.04 14.04 9.82
C ASP A 88 -5.08 15.57 9.78
N MET A 89 -4.38 16.16 8.81
CA MET A 89 -4.39 17.60 8.56
C MET A 89 -5.49 18.02 7.59
N ASP A 90 -6.20 17.06 6.99
CA ASP A 90 -7.30 17.33 6.06
C ASP A 90 -8.52 17.92 6.79
N GLY A 91 -9.10 18.98 6.22
CA GLY A 91 -10.28 19.62 6.79
C GLY A 91 -11.49 18.68 6.84
N LEU A 92 -12.21 18.67 7.96
CA LEU A 92 -13.45 17.93 8.09
C LEU A 92 -14.50 18.52 7.14
N ARG A 93 -14.95 17.75 6.13
CA ARG A 93 -15.93 18.23 5.13
C ARG A 93 -17.39 17.99 5.54
N LYS A 94 -17.60 17.00 6.40
CA LYS A 94 -18.91 16.59 6.93
C LYS A 94 -18.69 15.91 8.27
N VAL A 95 -19.52 16.22 9.25
CA VAL A 95 -19.51 15.47 10.51
C VAL A 95 -20.17 14.11 10.31
N PRO A 96 -19.48 12.98 10.60
CA PRO A 96 -20.08 11.65 10.52
C PRO A 96 -21.28 11.49 11.47
N ASP A 97 -22.28 10.70 11.08
CA ASP A 97 -23.49 10.51 11.90
C ASP A 97 -23.27 9.57 13.10
N ASN A 98 -22.15 8.84 13.12
CA ASN A 98 -21.82 7.85 14.13
C ASN A 98 -20.89 8.37 15.24
N ILE A 99 -20.55 9.66 15.24
CA ILE A 99 -19.73 10.25 16.29
C ILE A 99 -20.61 10.90 17.38
N PRO A 100 -20.27 10.75 18.67
CA PRO A 100 -21.00 11.42 19.74
C PRO A 100 -20.91 12.94 19.64
N ASN A 101 -21.93 13.64 20.16
CA ASN A 101 -21.97 15.10 20.29
C ASN A 101 -21.74 15.85 18.96
N LYS A 102 -22.34 15.35 17.89
CA LYS A 102 -22.26 15.90 16.53
C LYS A 102 -22.59 17.39 16.47
N GLU A 103 -23.57 17.80 17.29
CA GLU A 103 -24.10 19.16 17.38
C GLU A 103 -23.06 20.18 17.85
N ILE A 104 -22.01 19.73 18.55
CA ILE A 104 -20.90 20.59 18.99
C ILE A 104 -19.93 20.87 17.85
N ILE A 105 -19.78 19.92 16.92
CA ILE A 105 -18.77 19.98 15.85
C ILE A 105 -19.34 20.64 14.59
N GLU A 106 -20.63 20.43 14.29
CA GLU A 106 -21.30 21.00 13.12
C GLU A 106 -21.10 22.53 12.93
N PRO A 107 -21.13 23.38 13.98
CA PRO A 107 -20.89 24.82 13.85
C PRO A 107 -19.44 25.21 13.48
N HIS A 108 -18.49 24.27 13.52
CA HIS A 108 -17.06 24.50 13.27
C HIS A 108 -16.55 23.84 11.98
N LEU A 109 -17.45 23.28 11.17
CA LEU A 109 -17.19 22.90 9.77
C LEU A 109 -17.05 24.15 8.89
#